data_AF-A0A7C4GBH5-F1
#
_entry.id   AF-A0A7C4GBH5-F1
#
_cell.length_a   1.000
_cell.length_b   1.000
_cell.length_c   1.000
_cell.angle_alpha   90.00
_cell.angle_beta   90.00
_cell.angle_gamma   90.00
#
_symmetry.space_group_name_H-M   'P 1'
#
loop_
_entity.id
_entity.type
_entity.pdbx_description
1 polymer ?
#
loop_
_entity_poly.entity_id
_entity_poly.type
_entity_poly.pdbx_seq_one_letter_code
_entity_poly.pdbx_strand_id
1 'polypeptide(L)'
;MGQPLIECVPNFSEGRDPAVIKQITDTIESVEGVWLLDVDPGQATNRTVVTFVGPPEPVVEAAVRGARKAVELIDMRQHKGAHPRFGALDVCPLVPVADITMEETAQWAHRLARRLADEVGLTIYCYEHAATR
;
A
#
# COMPACT_ATOMS: atom_id res chain seq x y z
N MET A 1 12.04 -17.42 19.38
CA MET A 1 10.77 -16.99 18.77
C MET A 1 11.14 -15.98 17.71
N GLY A 2 10.66 -16.13 16.48
CA GLY A 2 10.97 -15.16 15.43
C GLY A 2 10.17 -13.87 15.61
N GLN A 3 10.40 -12.92 14.70
CA GLN A 3 9.72 -11.64 14.72
C GLN A 3 8.61 -11.66 13.66
N PRO A 4 7.35 -11.32 14.02
CA PRO A 4 6.25 -11.23 13.06
C PRO A 4 6.63 -10.39 11.85
N LEU A 5 6.39 -10.93 10.65
CA LEU A 5 6.78 -10.33 9.39
C LEU A 5 5.61 -10.40 8.41
N ILE A 6 5.22 -9.25 7.86
CA ILE A 6 4.22 -9.13 6.81
C ILE A 6 4.80 -8.43 5.58
N GLU A 7 4.34 -8.86 4.42
CA GLU A 7 4.54 -8.18 3.14
C GLU A 7 3.33 -7.27 2.88
N CYS A 8 3.57 -6.08 2.33
CA CYS A 8 2.54 -5.18 1.84
C CYS A 8 2.81 -4.86 0.38
N VAL A 9 1.77 -4.98 -0.45
CA VAL A 9 1.87 -4.84 -1.90
C VAL A 9 0.93 -3.75 -2.43
N PRO A 10 1.06 -2.46 -2.00
CA PRO A 10 0.18 -1.41 -2.48
C PRO A 10 0.34 -1.19 -3.98
N ASN A 11 -0.80 -0.92 -4.62
CA ASN A 11 -0.89 -0.67 -6.04
C ASN A 11 -1.32 0.79 -6.24
N PHE A 12 -0.42 1.61 -6.78
CA PHE A 12 -0.67 3.03 -7.01
C PHE A 12 -1.07 3.31 -8.46
N SER A 13 -2.04 4.21 -8.66
CA SER A 13 -2.53 4.66 -9.97
C SER A 13 -1.59 5.69 -10.61
N GLU A 14 -0.32 5.33 -10.73
CA GLU A 14 0.71 6.03 -11.49
C GLU A 14 1.69 4.98 -12.04
N GLY A 15 2.17 5.14 -13.27
CA GLY A 15 3.07 4.16 -13.92
C GLY A 15 3.94 4.76 -15.03
N ARG A 16 3.98 6.09 -15.15
CA ARG A 16 4.66 6.86 -16.21
C ARG A 16 5.54 7.97 -15.68
N ASP A 17 5.17 8.62 -14.58
CA ASP A 17 6.00 9.64 -13.94
C ASP A 17 6.93 9.01 -12.89
N PRO A 18 8.24 8.84 -13.20
CA PRO A 18 9.17 8.23 -12.26
C PRO A 18 9.45 9.13 -11.05
N ALA A 19 9.23 10.44 -11.13
CA ALA A 19 9.42 11.35 -10.00
C ALA A 19 8.26 11.25 -9.00
N VAL A 20 7.03 11.00 -9.45
CA VAL A 20 5.89 10.68 -8.55
C VAL A 20 6.11 9.32 -7.89
N ILE A 21 6.44 8.29 -8.67
CA ILE A 21 6.71 6.94 -8.15
C ILE A 21 7.82 6.98 -7.10
N LYS A 22 8.95 7.63 -7.43
CA LYS A 22 10.09 7.74 -6.51
C LYS A 22 9.72 8.45 -5.20
N GLN A 23 8.94 9.53 -5.25
CA GLN A 23 8.52 10.22 -4.02
C GLN A 23 7.66 9.34 -3.11
N ILE A 24 6.82 8.47 -3.67
CA ILE A 24 6.01 7.51 -2.91
C ILE A 24 6.92 6.42 -2.31
N THR A 25 7.86 5.85 -3.08
CA THR A 25 8.76 4.79 -2.60
C THR A 25 9.77 5.31 -1.58
N ASP A 26 10.35 6.50 -1.77
CA ASP A 26 11.23 7.16 -0.80
C ASP A 26 10.49 7.39 0.54
N THR A 27 9.19 7.71 0.47
CA THR A 27 8.34 7.90 1.66
C THR A 27 8.11 6.57 2.40
N ILE A 28 7.94 5.45 1.68
CA ILE A 28 7.80 4.10 2.23
C ILE A 28 9.11 3.64 2.88
N GLU A 29 10.23 3.78 2.17
CA GLU A 29 11.58 3.39 2.62
C GLU A 29 12.09 4.23 3.80
N SER A 30 11.55 5.45 4.00
CA SER A 30 11.87 6.30 5.16
C SER A 30 11.39 5.76 6.52
N VAL A 31 10.62 4.67 6.55
CA VAL A 31 10.09 4.08 7.79
C VAL A 31 11.05 3.01 8.31
N GLU A 32 11.58 3.23 9.52
CA GLU A 32 12.47 2.30 10.19
C GLU A 32 11.81 0.91 10.37
N GLY A 33 12.53 -0.14 9.96
CA GLY A 33 12.05 -1.51 10.00
C GLY A 33 11.26 -1.97 8.76
N VAL A 34 11.16 -1.14 7.71
CA VAL A 34 10.62 -1.52 6.41
C VAL A 34 11.75 -1.73 5.39
N TRP A 35 11.62 -2.77 4.57
CA TRP A 35 12.50 -3.07 3.46
C TRP A 35 11.70 -3.05 2.15
N LEU A 36 12.04 -2.11 1.26
CA LEU A 36 11.51 -2.07 -0.10
C LEU A 36 12.13 -3.22 -0.90
N LEU A 37 11.31 -4.10 -1.45
CA LEU A 37 11.74 -5.31 -2.18
C LEU A 37 11.67 -5.13 -3.69
N ASP A 38 10.59 -4.52 -4.19
CA ASP A 38 10.35 -4.36 -5.63
C ASP A 38 9.45 -3.15 -5.93
N VAL A 39 9.60 -2.62 -7.16
CA VAL A 39 8.82 -1.52 -7.72
C VAL A 39 8.63 -1.80 -9.21
N ASP A 40 7.43 -2.26 -9.61
CA ASP A 40 7.07 -2.62 -10.98
C ASP A 40 6.09 -1.60 -11.60
N PRO A 41 6.58 -0.59 -12.37
CA PRO A 41 5.75 0.42 -13.01
C PRO A 41 5.33 0.03 -14.44
N GLY A 42 4.04 -0.22 -14.62
CA GLY A 42 3.45 -0.44 -15.94
C GLY A 42 3.00 0.84 -16.64
N GLN A 43 3.71 1.28 -17.69
CA GLN A 43 3.34 2.47 -18.46
C GLN A 43 1.99 2.36 -19.21
N ALA A 44 1.66 1.17 -19.71
CA ALA A 44 0.40 0.92 -20.41
C ALA A 44 -0.79 0.86 -19.45
N THR A 45 -0.63 0.15 -18.34
CA THR A 45 -1.60 0.05 -17.24
C THR A 45 -1.76 1.37 -16.48
N ASN A 46 -0.74 2.24 -16.51
CA ASN A 46 -0.53 3.41 -15.66
C ASN A 46 -0.69 3.08 -14.17
N ARG A 47 0.00 2.01 -13.76
CA ARG A 47 -0.11 1.40 -12.43
C ARG A 47 1.27 0.94 -11.99
N THR A 48 1.65 1.24 -10.75
CA THR A 48 2.87 0.72 -10.13
C THR A 48 2.49 -0.22 -9.01
N VAL A 49 3.02 -1.44 -9.06
CA VAL A 49 3.01 -2.37 -7.92
C VAL A 49 4.26 -2.07 -7.10
N VAL A 50 4.11 -1.80 -5.81
CA VAL A 50 5.23 -1.62 -4.89
C VAL A 50 5.16 -2.75 -3.87
N THR A 51 6.27 -3.43 -3.64
CA THR A 51 6.35 -4.57 -2.70
C THR A 51 7.35 -4.21 -1.61
N PHE A 52 6.92 -4.25 -0.35
CA PHE A 52 7.81 -4.08 0.80
C PHE A 52 7.42 -4.99 1.95
N VAL A 53 8.39 -5.27 2.83
CA VAL A 53 8.24 -6.22 3.93
C VAL A 53 8.75 -5.60 5.24
N GLY A 54 8.21 -6.04 6.37
CA GLY A 54 8.65 -5.59 7.69
C GLY A 54 7.76 -6.08 8.83
N PRO A 55 8.05 -5.67 10.07
CA PRO A 55 7.16 -5.92 11.19
C PRO A 55 5.82 -5.19 11.00
N PRO A 56 4.70 -5.69 11.56
CA PRO A 56 3.38 -5.20 11.19
C PRO A 56 3.13 -3.71 11.41
N GLU A 57 3.63 -3.13 12.51
CA GLU A 57 3.44 -1.70 12.81
C GLU A 57 4.23 -0.79 11.84
N PRO A 58 5.55 -0.97 11.61
CA PRO A 58 6.29 -0.28 10.53
C PRO A 58 5.64 -0.41 9.15
N VAL A 59 5.16 -1.60 8.78
CA VAL A 59 4.54 -1.82 7.46
C VAL A 59 3.23 -1.02 7.31
N VAL A 60 2.39 -1.00 8.35
CA VAL A 60 1.17 -0.18 8.35
C VAL A 60 1.50 1.32 8.33
N GLU A 61 2.52 1.76 9.05
CA GLU A 61 2.99 3.16 9.00
C GLU A 61 3.48 3.55 7.60
N ALA A 62 4.30 2.72 6.95
CA ALA A 62 4.79 2.98 5.60
C ALA A 62 3.66 2.98 4.55
N ALA A 63 2.69 2.07 4.67
CA ALA A 63 1.50 2.06 3.82
C ALA A 63 0.67 3.35 3.98
N VAL A 64 0.46 3.85 5.20
CA VAL A 64 -0.26 5.11 5.47
C VAL A 64 0.49 6.31 4.90
N ARG A 65 1.82 6.40 5.10
CA ARG A 65 2.63 7.50 4.55
C ARG A 65 2.68 7.49 3.03
N GLY A 66 2.90 6.32 2.43
CA GLY A 66 2.87 6.12 0.98
C GLY A 66 1.51 6.49 0.37
N ALA A 67 0.41 6.09 1.02
CA ALA A 67 -0.94 6.47 0.62
C ALA A 67 -1.16 8.00 0.67
N ARG A 68 -0.73 8.66 1.75
CA ARG A 68 -0.81 10.13 1.85
C ARG A 68 -0.02 10.81 0.73
N LYS A 69 1.21 10.37 0.47
CA LYS A 69 2.04 10.89 -0.62
C LYS A 69 1.41 10.66 -2.00
N ALA A 70 0.80 9.51 -2.22
CA ALA A 70 0.08 9.21 -3.46
C ALA A 70 -1.15 10.12 -3.65
N VAL A 71 -1.93 10.40 -2.60
CA VAL A 71 -3.09 11.30 -2.65
C VAL A 71 -2.68 12.76 -2.90
N GLU A 72 -1.52 13.19 -2.41
CA GLU A 72 -0.95 14.52 -2.69
C GLU A 72 -0.51 14.70 -4.15
N LEU A 73 -0.05 13.62 -4.81
CA LEU A 73 0.60 13.68 -6.13
C LEU A 73 -0.28 13.22 -7.30
N ILE A 74 -1.25 12.31 -7.08
CA ILE A 74 -2.01 11.64 -8.14
C ILE A 74 -3.42 12.21 -8.27
N ASP A 75 -3.66 13.03 -9.30
CA ASP A 75 -5.01 13.50 -9.64
C ASP A 75 -5.81 12.45 -10.44
N MET A 76 -6.66 11.70 -9.74
CA MET A 76 -7.52 10.67 -10.32
C MET A 76 -8.53 11.19 -11.37
N ARG A 77 -8.76 12.52 -11.45
CA ARG A 77 -9.60 13.13 -12.50
C ARG A 77 -8.89 13.14 -13.86
N GLN A 78 -7.56 13.17 -13.86
CA GLN A 78 -6.72 13.12 -15.07
C GLN A 78 -6.21 11.70 -15.36
N HIS A 79 -6.13 10.84 -14.34
CA HIS A 79 -5.58 9.50 -14.44
C HIS A 79 -6.24 8.60 -15.50
N LYS A 80 -5.46 8.12 -16.48
CA LYS A 80 -5.89 7.19 -17.54
C LYS A 80 -4.84 6.12 -17.83
N GLY A 81 -5.25 4.85 -17.72
CA GLY A 81 -4.44 3.67 -18.00
C GLY A 81 -5.30 2.48 -18.43
N ALA A 82 -4.68 1.44 -18.98
CA ALA A 82 -5.38 0.24 -19.46
C ALA A 82 -5.92 -0.66 -18.35
N HIS A 83 -5.47 -0.49 -17.10
CA HIS A 83 -5.92 -1.28 -15.96
C HIS A 83 -7.15 -0.62 -15.29
N PRO A 84 -8.21 -1.38 -14.94
CA PRO A 84 -9.28 -0.88 -14.08
C PRO A 84 -8.73 -0.33 -12.76
N ARG A 85 -9.25 0.79 -12.28
CA ARG A 85 -8.77 1.42 -11.04
C ARG A 85 -9.82 2.28 -10.36
N PHE A 86 -9.85 2.25 -9.04
CA PHE A 86 -10.83 2.93 -8.20
C PHE A 86 -10.24 4.12 -7.41
N GLY A 87 -8.94 4.09 -7.06
CA GLY A 87 -8.28 5.13 -6.25
C GLY A 87 -6.83 5.41 -6.62
N ALA A 88 -6.26 6.47 -6.04
CA ALA A 88 -4.83 6.81 -6.16
C ALA A 88 -3.95 5.72 -5.56
N LEU A 89 -4.36 5.20 -4.40
CA LEU A 89 -4.09 3.84 -3.95
C LEU A 89 -5.30 2.99 -4.34
N ASP A 90 -5.07 1.94 -5.14
CA ASP A 90 -6.14 1.11 -5.71
C ASP A 90 -6.46 -0.10 -4.82
N VAL A 91 -5.43 -0.86 -4.44
CA VAL A 91 -5.49 -1.95 -3.45
C VAL A 91 -4.24 -1.92 -2.58
N CYS A 92 -4.35 -2.42 -1.35
CA CYS A 92 -3.28 -2.46 -0.36
C CYS A 92 -3.35 -3.75 0.49
N PRO A 93 -3.04 -4.93 -0.10
CA PRO A 93 -2.95 -6.18 0.63
C PRO A 93 -1.87 -6.14 1.72
N LEU A 94 -2.12 -6.89 2.79
CA LEU A 94 -1.12 -7.37 3.74
C LEU A 94 -1.09 -8.90 3.66
N VAL A 95 0.10 -9.50 3.59
CA VAL A 95 0.31 -10.94 3.41
C VAL A 95 1.19 -11.46 4.56
N PRO A 96 0.80 -12.54 5.28
CA PRO A 96 1.64 -13.12 6.33
C PRO A 96 2.89 -13.79 5.71
N VAL A 97 4.08 -13.47 6.23
CA VAL A 97 5.35 -14.05 5.75
C VAL A 97 6.00 -14.95 6.80
N ALA A 98 6.15 -14.49 8.04
CA ALA A 98 6.77 -15.25 9.13
C ALA A 98 6.19 -14.87 10.50
N ASP A 99 6.12 -15.84 11.42
CA ASP A 99 5.70 -15.66 12.82
C ASP A 99 4.38 -14.88 13.01
N ILE A 100 3.46 -14.94 12.04
CA ILE A 100 2.13 -14.32 12.09
C ILE A 100 1.10 -15.12 11.28
N THR A 101 -0.12 -15.22 11.78
CA THR A 101 -1.23 -15.92 11.11
C THR A 101 -1.99 -15.01 10.13
N MET A 102 -2.81 -15.61 9.26
CA MET A 102 -3.73 -14.88 8.39
C MET A 102 -4.77 -14.09 9.20
N GLU A 103 -5.25 -14.63 10.33
CA GLU A 103 -6.24 -13.97 11.19
C GLU A 103 -5.67 -12.72 11.87
N GLU A 104 -4.45 -12.80 12.41
CA GLU A 104 -3.72 -11.63 12.91
C GLU A 104 -3.45 -10.61 11.81
N THR A 105 -3.08 -11.07 10.61
CA THR A 105 -2.83 -10.17 9.45
C THR A 105 -4.11 -9.45 9.01
N ALA A 106 -5.27 -10.09 9.08
CA ALA A 106 -6.56 -9.45 8.82
C ALA A 106 -6.88 -8.34 9.84
N GLN A 107 -6.51 -8.51 11.12
CA GLN A 107 -6.64 -7.45 12.14
C GLN A 107 -5.72 -6.25 11.82
N TRP A 108 -4.51 -6.49 11.31
CA TRP A 108 -3.64 -5.42 10.81
C TRP A 108 -4.21 -4.72 9.58
N ALA A 109 -4.89 -5.44 8.68
CA ALA A 109 -5.58 -4.84 7.54
C ALA A 109 -6.75 -3.94 7.98
N HIS A 110 -7.51 -4.33 9.00
CA HIS A 110 -8.55 -3.46 9.60
C HIS A 110 -7.95 -2.22 10.27
N ARG A 111 -6.79 -2.35 10.92
CA ARG A 111 -6.08 -1.21 11.52
C ARG A 111 -5.56 -0.25 10.44
N LEU A 112 -4.96 -0.78 9.37
CA LEU A 112 -4.55 0.00 8.20
C LEU A 112 -5.74 0.74 7.58
N ALA A 113 -6.86 0.05 7.35
CA ALA A 113 -8.07 0.65 6.80
C ALA A 113 -8.59 1.83 7.64
N ARG A 114 -8.63 1.68 8.97
CA ARG A 114 -9.01 2.77 9.89
C ARG A 114 -8.03 3.93 9.82
N ARG A 115 -6.71 3.69 9.85
CA ARG A 115 -5.69 4.75 9.73
C ARG A 115 -5.77 5.50 8.39
N LEU A 116 -5.98 4.79 7.27
CA LEU A 116 -6.16 5.41 5.95
C LEU A 116 -7.41 6.30 5.89
N ALA A 117 -8.51 5.90 6.55
CA ALA A 117 -9.70 6.73 6.66
C ALA A 117 -9.44 7.97 7.55
N ASP A 118 -8.97 7.76 8.77
CA ASP A 118 -8.85 8.82 9.80
C ASP A 118 -7.70 9.81 9.50
N GLU A 119 -6.58 9.34 8.94
CA GLU A 119 -5.35 10.14 8.76
C GLU A 119 -5.07 10.59 7.31
N VAL A 120 -5.75 10.00 6.32
CA VAL A 120 -5.59 10.33 4.89
C VAL A 120 -6.91 10.75 4.25
N GLY A 121 -8.06 10.49 4.89
CA GLY A 121 -9.38 10.84 4.36
C GLY A 121 -9.87 9.91 3.25
N LEU A 122 -9.34 8.69 3.16
CA LEU A 122 -9.73 7.71 2.14
C LEU A 122 -10.96 6.90 2.55
N THR A 123 -11.91 6.72 1.63
CA THR A 123 -12.99 5.72 1.79
C THR A 123 -12.43 4.33 1.48
N ILE A 124 -12.36 3.45 2.48
CA ILE A 124 -11.77 2.12 2.37
C ILE A 124 -12.84 1.02 2.38
N TYR A 125 -12.63 -0.01 1.56
CA TYR A 125 -13.31 -1.30 1.62
C TYR A 125 -12.27 -2.39 1.92
N CYS A 126 -12.54 -3.24 2.91
CA CYS A 126 -11.73 -4.43 3.17
C CYS A 126 -12.24 -5.60 2.33
N TYR A 127 -11.34 -6.46 1.86
CA TYR A 127 -11.62 -7.54 0.91
C TYR A 127 -10.94 -8.86 1.32
N GLU A 128 -11.28 -9.97 0.65
CA GLU A 128 -10.84 -11.34 1.00
C GLU A 128 -10.99 -11.64 2.51
N HIS A 129 -9.94 -12.16 3.16
CA HIS A 129 -9.91 -12.52 4.58
C HIS A 129 -10.16 -11.34 5.54
N ALA A 130 -10.07 -10.09 5.06
CA ALA A 130 -10.40 -8.90 5.84
C ALA A 130 -11.82 -8.36 5.54
N ALA A 131 -12.57 -8.94 4.60
CA ALA A 131 -13.94 -8.54 4.31
C ALA A 131 -14.86 -8.73 5.54
N THR A 132 -15.79 -7.81 5.73
CA THR A 132 -16.75 -7.85 6.86
C THR A 132 -18.18 -8.17 6.43
N ARG A 133 -18.44 -8.25 5.11
CA ARG A 133 -19.71 -8.54 4.45
C ARG A 133 -19.46 -9.10 3.06
#